data_AF-A0A9D7IW79-F1
#
_entry.id   AF-A0A9D7IW79-F1
#
_cell.length_a   1.000
_cell.length_b   1.000
_cell.length_c   1.000
_cell.angle_alpha   90.00
_cell.angle_beta   90.00
_cell.angle_gamma   90.00
#
_symmetry.space_group_name_H-M   'P 1'
#
loop_
_entity.id
_entity.type
_entity.pdbx_description
1 polymer ?
#
loop_
_entity_poly.entity_id
_entity_poly.type
_entity_poly.pdbx_seq_one_letter_code
_entity_poly.pdbx_strand_id
1 'polypeptide(L)'
;MRSVASILEDLGVRSTRGSGIVIESLPFASGDITAGSESELQAVVIGDKASVDLPLQIERSNYYANIVRHIAAGDTPRRTIMALERFLNENREGVWENSWVRFPERRLSSFALETFQIDLLADKSDHRRGLREDQGQFALQEQGERWIRVPISYLLKLALAEAIGTQPNLPPALITTGRLLLNHFLNDNSSPETFSFYVTLLRPAGGLGRELAREKAKRFCSANCW
;
A
#
# COMPACT_ATOMS: atom_id res chain seq x y z
N MET A 1 5.72 -49.92 -1.90
CA MET A 1 4.89 -49.04 -2.77
C MET A 1 3.55 -48.84 -2.07
N ARG A 2 3.15 -47.61 -1.76
CA ARG A 2 1.80 -47.36 -1.22
C ARG A 2 0.76 -47.56 -2.33
N SER A 3 -0.41 -48.11 -1.99
CA SER A 3 -1.50 -48.24 -2.95
C SER A 3 -2.17 -46.88 -3.14
N VAL A 4 -2.72 -46.64 -4.33
CA VAL A 4 -3.49 -45.41 -4.62
C VAL A 4 -4.64 -45.23 -3.63
N ALA A 5 -5.27 -46.32 -3.20
CA ALA A 5 -6.33 -46.30 -2.20
C ALA A 5 -5.88 -45.75 -0.85
N SER A 6 -4.67 -46.12 -0.37
CA SER A 6 -4.17 -45.60 0.91
C SER A 6 -3.83 -44.11 0.84
N ILE A 7 -3.37 -43.63 -0.33
CA ILE A 7 -3.07 -42.21 -0.54
C ILE A 7 -4.36 -41.37 -0.52
N LEU A 8 -5.44 -41.88 -1.10
CA LEU A 8 -6.74 -41.20 -1.11
C LEU A 8 -7.39 -41.15 0.28
N GLU A 9 -7.23 -42.21 1.08
CA GLU A 9 -7.71 -42.26 2.45
C GLU A 9 -6.95 -41.29 3.38
N ASP A 10 -5.62 -41.20 3.24
CA ASP A 10 -4.78 -40.22 3.94
C ASP A 10 -5.19 -38.76 3.61
N LEU A 11 -5.70 -38.52 2.39
CA LEU A 11 -6.23 -37.22 1.94
C LEU A 11 -7.70 -36.98 2.35
N GLY A 12 -8.33 -37.91 3.07
CA GLY A 12 -9.73 -37.79 3.50
C GLY A 12 -10.76 -37.99 2.38
N VAL A 13 -10.34 -38.46 1.20
CA VAL A 13 -11.20 -38.67 0.04
C VAL A 13 -12.05 -39.92 0.23
N ARG A 14 -13.37 -39.75 0.27
CA ARG A 14 -14.35 -40.81 0.48
C ARG A 14 -14.67 -41.50 -0.84
N SER A 15 -14.68 -42.84 -0.82
CA SER A 15 -15.10 -43.65 -1.96
C SER A 15 -16.53 -44.15 -1.80
N THR A 16 -17.26 -44.22 -2.91
CA THR A 16 -18.57 -44.87 -3.03
C THR A 16 -18.41 -46.39 -3.20
N ARG A 17 -19.45 -47.15 -2.85
CA ARG A 17 -19.47 -48.60 -3.10
C ARG A 17 -19.50 -48.84 -4.62
N GLY A 18 -18.40 -49.32 -5.19
CA GLY A 18 -18.27 -49.58 -6.63
C GLY A 18 -17.27 -48.69 -7.36
N SER A 19 -16.12 -48.40 -6.76
CA SER A 19 -14.98 -47.65 -7.34
C SER A 19 -15.21 -46.19 -7.74
N GLY A 20 -16.38 -45.61 -7.46
CA GLY A 20 -16.62 -44.18 -7.67
C GLY A 20 -16.07 -43.34 -6.50
N ILE A 21 -15.63 -42.12 -6.76
CA ILE A 21 -15.17 -41.16 -5.73
C ILE A 21 -16.31 -40.20 -5.39
N VAL A 22 -16.49 -39.89 -4.10
CA VAL A 22 -17.40 -38.82 -3.66
C VAL A 22 -16.75 -37.48 -3.99
N ILE A 23 -17.27 -36.77 -5.00
CA ILE A 23 -16.68 -35.53 -5.52
C ILE A 23 -16.56 -34.46 -4.43
N GLU A 24 -17.52 -34.41 -3.51
CA GLU A 24 -17.56 -33.45 -2.40
C GLU A 24 -16.51 -33.71 -1.32
N SER A 25 -15.88 -34.88 -1.33
CA SER A 25 -14.78 -35.24 -0.41
C SER A 25 -13.39 -34.99 -1.00
N LEU A 26 -13.32 -34.53 -2.25
CA LEU A 26 -12.06 -34.15 -2.87
C LEU A 26 -11.52 -32.85 -2.24
N PRO A 27 -10.19 -32.71 -2.09
CA PRO A 27 -9.60 -31.42 -1.77
C PRO A 27 -9.95 -30.40 -2.86
N PHE A 28 -10.13 -29.13 -2.47
CA PHE A 28 -10.60 -28.05 -3.35
C PHE A 28 -12.03 -28.25 -3.91
N ALA A 29 -12.85 -29.09 -3.27
CA ALA A 29 -14.28 -29.13 -3.53
C ALA A 29 -15.00 -27.93 -2.89
N SER A 30 -16.30 -27.76 -3.21
CA SER A 30 -17.10 -26.61 -2.77
C SER A 30 -17.10 -26.32 -1.27
N GLY A 31 -16.81 -27.32 -0.42
CA GLY A 31 -16.71 -27.18 1.04
C GLY A 31 -15.32 -26.77 1.57
N ASP A 32 -14.28 -26.80 0.74
CA ASP A 32 -12.87 -26.57 1.14
C ASP A 32 -12.15 -25.51 0.28
N ILE A 33 -12.83 -24.96 -0.73
CA ILE A 33 -12.31 -23.76 -1.40
C ILE A 33 -12.36 -22.56 -0.44
N THR A 34 -11.42 -21.64 -0.57
CA THR A 34 -11.50 -20.31 0.04
C THR A 34 -11.48 -19.29 -1.08
N ALA A 35 -11.97 -18.08 -0.81
CA ALA A 35 -11.79 -16.98 -1.74
C ALA A 35 -11.14 -15.79 -1.05
N GLY A 36 -10.12 -15.26 -1.72
CA GLY A 36 -9.54 -13.96 -1.42
C GLY A 36 -10.15 -12.89 -2.30
N SER A 37 -10.17 -11.65 -1.80
CA SER A 37 -10.33 -10.47 -2.62
C SER A 37 -9.11 -9.59 -2.38
N GLU A 38 -8.50 -9.14 -3.47
CA GLU A 38 -7.51 -8.08 -3.46
C GLU A 38 -8.20 -6.79 -3.90
N SER A 39 -7.74 -5.66 -3.35
CA SER A 39 -8.27 -4.34 -3.70
C SER A 39 -7.15 -3.34 -3.57
N GLU A 40 -6.85 -2.68 -4.69
CA GLU A 40 -5.92 -1.56 -4.72
C GLU A 40 -6.70 -0.27 -4.49
N LEU A 41 -6.30 0.48 -3.47
CA LEU A 41 -6.76 1.84 -3.28
C LEU A 41 -5.85 2.77 -4.08
N GLN A 42 -6.42 3.45 -5.06
CA GLN A 42 -5.73 4.55 -5.71
C GLN A 42 -6.01 5.84 -4.95
N ALA A 43 -4.94 6.58 -4.69
CA ALA A 43 -5.01 7.87 -4.07
C ALA A 43 -4.20 8.87 -4.92
N VAL A 44 -4.66 10.12 -4.89
CA VAL A 44 -4.09 11.21 -5.70
C VAL A 44 -3.76 12.38 -4.79
N VAL A 45 -2.75 13.18 -5.17
CA VAL A 45 -2.42 14.41 -4.45
C VAL A 45 -3.06 15.58 -5.19
N ILE A 46 -3.83 16.38 -4.47
CA ILE A 46 -4.45 17.59 -5.02
C ILE A 46 -3.64 18.80 -4.56
N GLY A 47 -3.21 19.64 -5.49
CA GLY A 47 -2.50 20.87 -5.18
C GLY A 47 -1.88 21.57 -6.37
N ASP A 48 -1.32 22.75 -6.11
CA ASP A 48 -0.61 23.53 -7.11
C ASP A 48 0.72 22.85 -7.50
N LYS A 49 1.10 22.96 -8.78
CA LYS A 49 2.31 22.32 -9.30
C LYS A 49 3.59 22.74 -8.58
N ALA A 50 3.65 23.96 -8.02
CA ALA A 50 4.80 24.46 -7.30
C ALA A 50 4.90 23.88 -5.87
N SER A 51 3.88 23.14 -5.42
CA SER A 51 3.79 22.58 -4.07
C SER A 51 3.81 21.05 -4.04
N VAL A 52 3.34 20.41 -5.11
CA VAL A 52 3.17 18.94 -5.17
C VAL A 52 4.49 18.26 -5.56
N ASP A 53 4.76 17.08 -4.99
CA ASP A 53 6.05 16.39 -5.14
C ASP A 53 6.37 16.04 -6.59
N LEU A 54 5.45 15.38 -7.31
CA LEU A 54 5.68 14.89 -8.66
C LEU A 54 6.11 15.98 -9.66
N PRO A 55 5.38 17.10 -9.83
CA PRO A 55 5.80 18.16 -10.74
C PRO A 55 7.15 18.76 -10.34
N LEU A 56 7.40 18.97 -9.04
CA LEU A 56 8.70 19.46 -8.56
C LEU A 56 9.84 18.48 -8.85
N GLN A 57 9.62 17.18 -8.68
CA GLN A 57 10.61 16.14 -8.99
C GLN A 57 10.91 16.08 -10.48
N ILE A 58 9.88 16.16 -11.33
CA ILE A 58 10.04 16.19 -12.79
C ILE A 58 10.89 17.40 -13.19
N GLU A 59 10.53 18.61 -12.72
CA GLU A 59 11.25 19.86 -13.05
C GLU A 59 12.70 19.85 -12.54
N ARG A 60 12.97 19.25 -11.38
CA ARG A 60 14.31 19.14 -10.78
C ARG A 60 15.14 17.99 -11.37
N SER A 61 14.55 17.13 -12.19
CA SER A 61 15.24 15.93 -12.69
C SER A 61 16.30 16.27 -13.75
N ASN A 62 17.42 15.54 -13.71
CA ASN A 62 18.42 15.58 -14.78
C ASN A 62 17.83 15.16 -16.13
N TYR A 63 16.82 14.30 -16.15
CA TYR A 63 16.12 13.90 -17.36
C TYR A 63 15.45 15.11 -18.03
N TYR A 64 14.70 15.92 -17.27
CA TYR A 64 14.09 17.14 -17.77
C TYR A 64 15.16 18.13 -18.26
N ALA A 65 16.22 18.36 -17.47
CA ALA A 65 17.32 19.24 -17.85
C ALA A 65 18.06 18.76 -19.11
N ASN A 66 18.26 17.45 -19.29
CA ASN A 66 18.88 16.86 -20.47
C ASN A 66 18.01 17.01 -21.70
N ILE A 67 16.71 16.75 -21.56
CA ILE A 67 15.74 16.93 -22.63
C ILE A 67 15.72 18.38 -23.10
N VAL A 68 15.63 19.34 -22.18
CA VAL A 68 15.65 20.78 -22.52
C VAL A 68 16.94 21.14 -23.29
N ARG A 69 18.09 20.60 -22.89
CA ARG A 69 19.36 20.80 -23.61
C ARG A 69 19.37 20.17 -25.01
N HIS A 70 18.88 18.94 -25.16
CA HIS A 70 18.81 18.28 -26.46
C HIS A 70 17.85 18.96 -27.44
N ILE A 71 16.83 19.67 -26.94
CA ILE A 71 15.96 20.54 -27.77
C ILE A 71 16.72 21.74 -28.31
N ALA A 72 17.50 22.41 -27.47
CA ALA A 72 18.32 23.54 -27.90
C ALA A 72 19.33 23.11 -28.99
N ALA A 73 19.74 21.85 -28.98
CA ALA A 73 20.60 21.23 -30.00
C ALA A 73 19.84 20.68 -31.24
N GLY A 74 18.52 20.45 -31.14
CA GLY A 74 17.69 19.92 -32.25
C GLY A 74 17.61 18.40 -32.36
N ASP A 75 18.10 17.64 -31.37
CA ASP A 75 18.36 16.20 -31.47
C ASP A 75 17.21 15.30 -30.97
N THR A 76 16.07 15.85 -30.52
CA THR A 76 14.95 15.07 -29.92
C THR A 76 13.60 15.37 -30.58
N PRO A 77 12.73 14.36 -30.82
CA PRO A 77 11.38 14.60 -31.34
C PRO A 77 10.56 15.49 -30.41
N ARG A 78 10.14 16.67 -30.93
CA ARG A 78 9.34 17.67 -30.18
C ARG A 78 8.07 17.11 -29.51
N ARG A 79 7.52 16.01 -30.03
CA ARG A 79 6.25 15.42 -29.58
C ARG A 79 6.27 14.91 -28.14
N THR A 80 7.37 14.32 -27.68
CA THR A 80 7.49 13.79 -26.30
C THR A 80 7.52 14.93 -25.28
N ILE A 81 8.15 16.05 -25.62
CA ILE A 81 8.23 17.22 -24.75
C ILE A 81 6.89 17.95 -24.68
N MET A 82 6.22 18.15 -25.81
CA MET A 82 4.88 18.75 -25.80
C MET A 82 3.91 17.95 -24.92
N ALA A 83 4.05 16.62 -24.87
CA ALA A 83 3.27 15.79 -23.97
C ALA A 83 3.60 16.03 -22.48
N LEU A 84 4.89 16.21 -22.16
CA LEU A 84 5.34 16.47 -20.78
C LEU A 84 5.00 17.90 -20.32
N GLU A 85 5.22 18.91 -21.15
CA GLU A 85 4.82 20.30 -20.87
C GLU A 85 3.31 20.42 -20.73
N ARG A 86 2.55 19.73 -21.58
CA ARG A 86 1.11 19.63 -21.44
C ARG A 86 0.71 18.97 -20.13
N PHE A 87 1.34 17.85 -19.77
CA PHE A 87 1.08 17.19 -18.48
C PHE A 87 1.32 18.12 -17.28
N LEU A 88 2.42 18.89 -17.30
CA LEU A 88 2.76 19.81 -16.21
C LEU A 88 1.91 21.09 -16.18
N ASN A 89 1.52 21.63 -17.34
CA ASN A 89 0.92 22.97 -17.43
C ASN A 89 -0.58 22.97 -17.78
N GLU A 90 -1.13 21.90 -18.34
CA GLU A 90 -2.56 21.79 -18.68
C GLU A 90 -3.37 21.03 -17.62
N ASN A 91 -2.78 20.72 -16.46
CA ASN A 91 -3.47 20.10 -15.32
C ASN A 91 -4.32 21.12 -14.54
N ARG A 92 -5.49 21.47 -15.09
CA ARG A 92 -6.39 22.48 -14.50
C ARG A 92 -7.03 22.03 -13.18
N GLU A 93 -7.18 20.73 -12.99
CA GLU A 93 -7.81 20.17 -11.79
C GLU A 93 -6.81 20.11 -10.62
N GLY A 94 -5.51 20.26 -10.89
CA GLY A 94 -4.45 20.14 -9.88
C GLY A 94 -4.38 18.76 -9.27
N VAL A 95 -4.84 17.73 -10.00
CA VAL A 95 -4.84 16.33 -9.57
C VAL A 95 -3.57 15.67 -10.05
N TRP A 96 -2.74 15.19 -9.13
CA TRP A 96 -1.47 14.56 -9.42
C TRP A 96 -1.50 13.11 -8.98
N GLU A 97 -1.81 12.24 -9.93
CA GLU A 97 -1.70 10.80 -9.79
C GLU A 97 -0.24 10.40 -9.54
N ASN A 98 -0.02 9.38 -8.70
CA ASN A 98 1.31 8.86 -8.38
C ASN A 98 2.26 9.85 -7.69
N SER A 99 1.79 11.03 -7.29
CA SER A 99 2.60 11.94 -6.49
C SER A 99 2.72 11.47 -5.05
N TRP A 100 3.87 11.77 -4.44
CA TRP A 100 4.07 11.61 -3.01
C TRP A 100 3.46 12.79 -2.25
N VAL A 101 3.10 12.54 -1.00
CA VAL A 101 2.57 13.56 -0.08
C VAL A 101 3.73 14.17 0.69
N ARG A 102 3.67 15.48 0.89
CA ARG A 102 4.71 16.27 1.53
C ARG A 102 4.13 17.09 2.67
N PHE A 103 4.77 17.10 3.82
CA PHE A 103 4.33 17.89 4.97
C PHE A 103 5.48 18.21 5.93
N PRO A 104 5.38 19.28 6.75
CA PRO A 104 6.37 19.58 7.77
C PRO A 104 6.46 18.50 8.84
N GLU A 105 7.66 18.12 9.25
CA GLU A 105 7.89 17.10 10.29
C GLU A 105 7.17 17.44 11.61
N ARG A 106 7.06 18.72 11.95
CA ARG A 106 6.35 19.21 13.16
C ARG A 106 4.86 18.87 13.22
N ARG A 107 4.27 18.37 12.13
CA ARG A 107 2.88 17.89 12.10
C ARG A 107 2.71 16.51 12.73
N LEU A 108 3.80 15.77 12.93
CA LEU A 108 3.77 14.46 13.58
C LEU A 108 3.88 14.60 15.10
N SER A 109 3.07 13.82 15.80
CA SER A 109 3.28 13.46 17.20
C SER A 109 4.60 12.73 17.39
N SER A 110 5.09 12.71 18.64
CA SER A 110 6.33 11.99 18.99
C SER A 110 6.27 10.52 18.60
N PHE A 111 5.11 9.87 18.76
CA PHE A 111 4.94 8.45 18.42
C PHE A 111 4.94 8.19 16.91
N ALA A 112 4.30 9.05 16.11
CA ALA A 112 4.35 8.94 14.65
C ALA A 112 5.76 9.23 14.10
N LEU A 113 6.46 10.22 14.68
CA LEU A 113 7.84 10.52 14.32
C LEU A 113 8.79 9.38 14.67
N GLU A 114 8.65 8.76 15.85
CA GLU A 114 9.42 7.58 16.23
C GLU A 114 9.15 6.41 15.28
N THR A 115 7.89 6.19 14.91
CA THR A 115 7.50 5.16 13.92
C THR A 115 8.20 5.39 12.58
N PHE A 116 8.22 6.64 12.09
CA PHE A 116 8.94 7.01 10.88
C PHE A 116 10.44 6.76 10.98
N GLN A 117 11.07 7.16 12.08
CA GLN A 117 12.51 6.99 12.29
C GLN A 117 12.91 5.51 12.36
N ILE A 118 12.12 4.67 13.03
CA ILE A 118 12.34 3.22 13.09
C ILE A 118 12.21 2.58 11.70
N ASP A 119 11.24 3.02 10.90
CA ASP A 119 11.07 2.51 9.53
C ASP A 119 12.18 2.95 8.55
N LEU A 120 12.97 3.96 8.92
CA LEU A 120 14.15 4.38 8.16
C LEU A 120 15.42 3.61 8.55
N LEU A 121 15.39 2.73 9.55
CA LEU A 121 16.54 1.90 9.89
C LEU A 121 16.82 0.87 8.78
N ALA A 122 18.10 0.66 8.48
CA ALA A 122 18.53 -0.38 7.54
C ALA A 122 18.19 -1.79 8.07
N ASP A 123 18.30 -1.97 9.38
CA ASP A 123 17.90 -3.16 10.09
C ASP A 123 17.12 -2.77 11.34
N LYS A 124 15.84 -3.15 11.39
CA LYS A 124 14.95 -2.84 12.52
C LYS A 124 15.34 -3.59 13.81
N SER A 125 16.15 -4.64 13.68
CA SER A 125 16.66 -5.43 14.82
C SER A 125 18.04 -4.98 15.30
N ASP A 126 18.80 -4.24 14.49
CA ASP A 126 20.13 -3.73 14.83
C ASP A 126 20.32 -2.25 14.44
N HIS A 127 20.07 -1.37 15.41
CA HIS A 127 20.24 0.09 15.26
C HIS A 127 21.67 0.50 14.87
N ARG A 128 22.69 -0.35 15.08
CA ARG A 128 24.09 -0.01 14.76
C ARG A 128 24.37 -0.06 13.26
N ARG A 129 23.52 -0.74 12.49
CA ARG A 129 23.61 -0.75 11.01
C ARG A 129 23.18 0.57 10.38
N GLY A 130 22.68 1.50 11.18
CA GLY A 130 22.31 2.84 10.73
C GLY A 130 21.02 2.85 9.91
N LEU A 131 20.94 3.81 9.00
CA LEU A 131 19.73 4.13 8.25
C LEU A 131 19.80 3.51 6.85
N ARG A 132 18.63 3.24 6.26
CA ARG A 132 18.49 2.74 4.88
C ARG A 132 19.13 3.70 3.87
N GLU A 133 19.69 3.15 2.79
CA GLU A 133 20.47 3.92 1.81
C GLU A 133 19.65 5.04 1.14
N ASP A 134 18.37 4.78 0.88
CA ASP A 134 17.44 5.69 0.23
C ASP A 134 16.72 6.65 1.20
N GLN A 135 17.13 6.75 2.47
CA GLN A 135 16.50 7.62 3.46
C GLN A 135 16.37 9.09 3.01
N GLY A 136 17.35 9.57 2.23
CA GLY A 136 17.40 10.94 1.74
C GLY A 136 16.27 11.25 0.75
N GLN A 137 15.58 10.22 0.25
CA GLN A 137 14.38 10.38 -0.55
C GLN A 137 13.17 10.74 0.31
N PHE A 138 13.13 10.42 1.61
CA PHE A 138 11.94 10.60 2.45
C PHE A 138 11.99 11.87 3.31
N ALA A 139 13.16 12.50 3.42
CA ALA A 139 13.35 13.72 4.20
C ALA A 139 13.96 14.83 3.33
N LEU A 140 13.35 16.01 3.39
CA LEU A 140 13.78 17.21 2.67
C LEU A 140 14.04 18.35 3.66
N GLN A 141 14.87 19.30 3.26
CA GLN A 141 15.02 20.59 3.93
C GLN A 141 14.42 21.67 3.03
N GLU A 142 13.40 22.37 3.53
CA GLU A 142 12.76 23.48 2.82
C GLU A 142 12.61 24.70 3.72
N GLN A 143 13.12 25.85 3.27
CA GLN A 143 13.04 27.12 4.00
C GLN A 143 13.57 27.05 5.45
N GLY A 144 14.55 26.16 5.71
CA GLY A 144 15.11 25.93 7.05
C GLY A 144 14.28 25.02 7.96
N GLU A 145 13.17 24.47 7.45
CA GLU A 145 12.34 23.47 8.14
C GLU A 145 12.53 22.08 7.52
N ARG A 146 12.48 21.04 8.36
CA ARG A 146 12.52 19.64 7.90
C ARG A 146 11.13 19.20 7.44
N TRP A 147 11.07 18.66 6.23
CA TRP A 147 9.87 18.15 5.60
C TRP A 147 9.99 16.66 5.35
N ILE A 148 8.87 15.97 5.44
CA ILE A 148 8.75 14.55 5.11
C ILE A 148 8.05 14.45 3.76
N ARG A 149 8.56 13.57 2.88
CA ARG A 149 7.87 13.16 1.65
C ARG A 149 7.71 11.65 1.64
N VAL A 150 6.49 11.16 1.46
CA VAL A 150 6.18 9.74 1.53
C VAL A 150 5.11 9.35 0.51
N PRO A 151 5.12 8.09 0.04
CA PRO A 151 4.02 7.54 -0.73
C PRO A 151 2.71 7.58 0.07
N ILE A 152 1.59 7.61 -0.63
CA ILE A 152 0.28 7.62 0.03
C ILE A 152 0.03 6.34 0.83
N SER A 153 0.56 5.20 0.37
CA SER A 153 0.50 3.95 1.13
C SER A 153 1.12 4.06 2.52
N TYR A 154 2.27 4.72 2.61
CA TYR A 154 2.95 4.99 3.87
C TYR A 154 2.25 6.06 4.72
N LEU A 155 1.61 7.04 4.07
CA LEU A 155 0.84 8.07 4.78
C LEU A 155 -0.25 7.47 5.66
N LEU A 156 -0.92 6.39 5.22
CA LEU A 156 -1.93 5.70 6.04
C LEU A 156 -1.33 5.12 7.32
N LYS A 157 -0.13 4.56 7.24
CA LYS A 157 0.61 4.07 8.40
C LYS A 157 0.92 5.21 9.37
N LEU A 158 1.41 6.33 8.86
CA LEU A 158 1.68 7.52 9.69
C LEU A 158 0.41 8.11 10.28
N ALA A 159 -0.70 8.13 9.55
CA ALA A 159 -1.99 8.62 10.05
C ALA A 159 -2.51 7.73 11.20
N LEU A 160 -2.36 6.40 11.10
CA LEU A 160 -2.70 5.49 12.20
C LEU A 160 -1.79 5.72 13.41
N ALA A 161 -0.48 5.87 13.20
CA ALA A 161 0.44 6.20 14.28
C ALA A 161 0.07 7.54 14.93
N GLU A 162 -0.28 8.55 14.13
CA GLU A 162 -0.69 9.85 14.62
C GLU A 162 -1.97 9.77 15.46
N ALA A 163 -2.98 9.03 15.01
CA ALA A 163 -4.21 8.83 15.76
C ALA A 163 -3.97 8.11 17.10
N ILE A 164 -3.06 7.14 17.14
CA ILE A 164 -2.66 6.45 18.39
C ILE A 164 -1.88 7.41 19.31
N GLY A 165 -1.00 8.23 18.75
CA GLY A 165 -0.09 9.11 19.49
C GLY A 165 -0.73 10.38 20.04
N THR A 166 -1.85 10.82 19.47
CA THR A 166 -2.50 12.11 19.81
C THR A 166 -3.78 11.98 20.62
N GLN A 167 -4.47 10.83 20.58
CA GLN A 167 -5.76 10.69 21.25
C GLN A 167 -5.62 10.33 22.75
N PRO A 168 -5.99 11.22 23.68
CA PRO A 168 -5.70 11.05 25.10
C PRO A 168 -6.53 9.94 25.78
N ASN A 169 -7.68 9.57 25.21
CA ASN A 169 -8.65 8.64 25.81
C ASN A 169 -8.88 7.38 24.96
N LEU A 170 -7.91 6.97 24.15
CA LEU A 170 -8.06 5.78 23.32
C LEU A 170 -8.10 4.51 24.20
N PRO A 171 -9.13 3.65 24.09
CA PRO A 171 -9.19 2.39 24.83
C PRO A 171 -7.92 1.55 24.62
N PRO A 172 -7.37 0.90 25.66
CA PRO A 172 -6.14 0.11 25.55
C PRO A 172 -6.17 -0.96 24.45
N ALA A 173 -7.33 -1.59 24.24
CA ALA A 173 -7.52 -2.55 23.16
C ALA A 173 -7.27 -1.94 21.78
N LEU A 174 -7.72 -0.71 21.52
CA LEU A 174 -7.48 -0.02 20.25
C LEU A 174 -6.01 0.36 20.08
N ILE A 175 -5.32 0.75 21.16
CA ILE A 175 -3.88 1.03 21.11
C ILE A 175 -3.11 -0.24 20.75
N THR A 176 -3.40 -1.36 21.42
CA THR A 176 -2.74 -2.64 21.14
C THR A 176 -3.03 -3.13 19.72
N THR A 177 -4.30 -3.11 19.30
CA THR A 177 -4.69 -3.51 17.94
C THR A 177 -4.06 -2.57 16.90
N GLY A 178 -4.09 -1.26 17.11
CA GLY A 178 -3.49 -0.29 16.21
C GLY A 178 -1.98 -0.51 16.05
N ARG A 179 -1.26 -0.76 17.15
CA ARG A 179 0.18 -1.11 17.12
C ARG A 179 0.46 -2.40 16.36
N LEU A 180 -0.40 -3.41 16.49
CA LEU A 180 -0.29 -4.65 15.70
C LEU A 180 -0.51 -4.36 14.21
N LEU A 181 -1.52 -3.56 13.88
CA LEU A 181 -1.85 -3.18 12.50
C LEU A 181 -0.71 -2.40 11.82
N LEU A 182 0.04 -1.56 12.55
CA LEU A 182 1.19 -0.83 12.00
C LEU A 182 2.23 -1.76 11.34
N ASN A 183 2.37 -3.00 11.80
CA ASN A 183 3.31 -3.96 11.23
C ASN A 183 2.87 -4.53 9.86
N HIS A 184 1.61 -4.29 9.48
CA HIS A 184 1.02 -4.84 8.26
C HIS A 184 0.86 -3.82 7.14
N PHE A 185 1.21 -2.55 7.37
CA PHE A 185 1.34 -1.57 6.29
C PHE A 185 2.69 -1.75 5.62
N LEU A 186 2.67 -2.10 4.33
CA LEU A 186 3.85 -2.20 3.48
C LEU A 186 4.30 -0.81 3.02
N ASN A 187 5.62 -0.63 2.94
CA ASN A 187 6.29 0.65 2.66
C ASN A 187 6.94 0.66 1.26
N ASP A 188 6.41 -0.09 0.29
CA ASP A 188 7.07 -0.48 -0.96
C ASP A 188 6.69 0.36 -2.19
N ASN A 189 6.21 1.60 -1.99
CA ASN A 189 5.80 2.52 -3.08
C ASN A 189 4.69 1.99 -4.01
N SER A 190 4.13 0.81 -3.75
CA SER A 190 2.91 0.31 -4.38
C SER A 190 1.69 0.97 -3.71
N SER A 191 0.56 1.06 -4.43
CA SER A 191 -0.76 1.36 -3.84
C SER A 191 -0.90 0.58 -2.54
N PRO A 192 -1.43 1.14 -1.43
CA PRO A 192 -1.47 0.42 -0.17
C PRO A 192 -2.22 -0.90 -0.35
N GLU A 193 -1.47 -1.98 -0.50
CA GLU A 193 -2.02 -3.32 -0.57
C GLU A 193 -2.58 -3.59 0.82
N THR A 194 -3.89 -3.56 0.91
CA THR A 194 -4.57 -3.89 2.16
C THR A 194 -4.47 -5.40 2.29
N PHE A 195 -3.55 -5.86 3.14
CA PHE A 195 -3.39 -7.29 3.39
C PHE A 195 -4.74 -7.91 3.77
N SER A 196 -5.08 -9.07 3.19
CA SER A 196 -6.31 -9.76 3.56
C SER A 196 -6.19 -10.31 4.98
N PHE A 197 -6.70 -9.56 5.97
CA PHE A 197 -6.67 -9.95 7.38
C PHE A 197 -7.68 -11.04 7.75
N TYR A 198 -8.59 -11.38 6.84
CA TYR A 198 -9.66 -12.35 7.09
C TYR A 198 -9.90 -13.24 5.88
N VAL A 199 -9.59 -14.54 6.02
CA VAL A 199 -10.01 -15.57 5.06
C VAL A 199 -11.50 -15.83 5.27
N THR A 200 -12.31 -15.49 4.29
CA THR A 200 -13.75 -15.73 4.37
C THR A 200 -14.02 -17.21 4.09
N LEU A 201 -14.51 -17.91 5.12
CA LEU A 201 -14.95 -19.31 5.00
C LEU A 201 -16.28 -19.39 4.24
N LEU A 202 -16.42 -20.35 3.33
CA LEU A 202 -17.69 -20.58 2.65
C LEU A 202 -18.75 -21.05 3.64
N ARG A 203 -19.86 -20.30 3.68
CA ARG A 203 -21.11 -20.77 4.27
C ARG A 203 -22.12 -21.03 3.15
N PRO A 204 -22.68 -22.24 3.03
CA PRO A 204 -23.63 -22.60 1.97
C PRO A 204 -24.83 -21.65 1.85
N ALA A 205 -25.24 -21.03 2.97
CA ALA A 205 -26.41 -20.14 3.02
C ALA A 205 -26.19 -18.74 2.43
N GLY A 206 -24.95 -18.30 2.23
CA GLY A 206 -24.63 -16.90 1.87
C GLY A 206 -24.13 -16.67 0.44
N GLY A 207 -23.55 -17.70 -0.20
CA GLY A 207 -22.87 -17.59 -1.48
C GLY A 207 -21.53 -16.82 -1.40
N LEU A 208 -20.55 -17.26 -2.20
CA LEU A 208 -19.17 -16.75 -2.16
C LEU A 208 -19.08 -15.24 -2.43
N GLY A 209 -19.80 -14.76 -3.45
CA GLY A 209 -19.73 -13.36 -3.89
C GLY A 209 -20.30 -12.39 -2.86
N ARG A 210 -21.29 -12.79 -2.06
CA ARG A 210 -21.92 -11.92 -1.06
C ARG A 210 -21.01 -11.66 0.13
N GLU A 211 -20.33 -12.69 0.62
CA GLU A 211 -19.42 -12.55 1.74
C GLU A 211 -18.14 -11.80 1.33
N LEU A 212 -17.61 -12.05 0.12
CA LEU A 212 -16.52 -11.24 -0.45
C LEU A 212 -16.94 -9.77 -0.61
N ALA A 213 -18.13 -9.48 -1.14
CA ALA A 213 -18.61 -8.12 -1.29
C ALA A 213 -18.81 -7.42 0.05
N ARG A 214 -19.31 -8.13 1.07
CA ARG A 214 -19.47 -7.61 2.43
C ARG A 214 -18.11 -7.28 3.05
N GLU A 215 -17.15 -8.18 2.89
CA GLU A 215 -15.79 -7.99 3.40
C GLU A 215 -15.12 -6.80 2.72
N LYS A 216 -15.19 -6.73 1.38
CA LYS A 216 -14.69 -5.60 0.59
C LYS A 216 -15.36 -4.28 0.98
N ALA A 217 -16.67 -4.26 1.22
CA ALA A 217 -17.38 -3.06 1.66
C ALA A 217 -16.92 -2.58 3.04
N LYS A 218 -16.65 -3.49 3.99
CA LYS A 218 -16.06 -3.13 5.28
C LYS A 218 -14.67 -2.51 5.11
N ARG A 219 -13.82 -3.09 4.25
CA ARG A 219 -12.49 -2.54 3.94
C ARG A 219 -12.59 -1.13 3.35
N PHE A 220 -13.46 -0.95 2.36
CA PHE A 220 -13.66 0.34 1.71
C PHE A 220 -14.13 1.41 2.70
N CYS A 221 -15.10 1.11 3.57
CA CYS A 221 -15.56 2.05 4.59
C CYS A 221 -14.46 2.40 5.60
N SER A 222 -13.71 1.42 6.10
CA SER A 222 -12.63 1.66 7.07
C SER A 222 -11.45 2.45 6.48
N ALA A 223 -11.24 2.37 5.16
CA ALA A 223 -10.17 3.10 4.47
C ALA A 223 -10.56 4.52 4.04
N ASN A 224 -11.84 4.78 3.76
CA ASN A 224 -12.32 6.08 3.25
C ASN A 224 -13.09 6.93 4.28
N CYS A 225 -13.34 6.42 5.48
CA CYS A 225 -13.91 7.20 6.59
C CYS A 225 -12.80 7.64 7.55
N TRP A 226 -12.01 8.63 7.14
CA TRP A 226 -11.09 9.39 8.01
C TRP A 226 -11.25 10.89 7.70
#